data_AF-A0A846ZQ09-F1
#
_entry.id   AF-A0A846ZQ09-F1
#
_cell.length_a   1.000
_cell.length_b   1.000
_cell.length_c   1.000
_cell.angle_alpha   90.00
_cell.angle_beta   90.00
_cell.angle_gamma   90.00
#
_symmetry.space_group_name_H-M   'P 1'
#
loop_
_entity.id
_entity.type
_entity.pdbx_description
1 polymer ?
#
loop_
_entity_poly.entity_id
_entity_poly.type
_entity_poly.pdbx_seq_one_letter_code
_entity_poly.pdbx_strand_id
1 'polypeptide(L)' 'MKKDLLETIKQNSIKNESNLSTFAAKSIDAIRFINELNDIRSPYFRDIDRIIHLLSFTRYGKKTQVYSFNDDDQIS' A
#
# COMPACT_ATOMS: atom_id res chain seq x y z
N MET A 1 -16.55 -16.72 7.37
CA MET A 1 -16.27 -15.36 7.88
C MET A 1 -17.46 -14.48 7.48
N LYS A 2 -18.11 -13.79 8.43
CA LYS A 2 -19.39 -13.09 8.17
C LYS A 2 -19.17 -11.99 7.12
N LYS A 3 -19.81 -12.10 5.94
CA LYS A 3 -19.71 -11.13 4.84
C LYS A 3 -19.97 -9.70 5.33
N ASP A 4 -20.91 -9.55 6.25
CA ASP A 4 -21.29 -8.27 6.88
C ASP A 4 -20.13 -7.57 7.58
N LEU A 5 -19.21 -8.33 8.19
CA LEU A 5 -18.03 -7.77 8.83
C LEU A 5 -17.06 -7.17 7.81
N LEU A 6 -16.85 -7.86 6.68
CA LEU A 6 -15.97 -7.38 5.61
C LEU A 6 -16.50 -6.11 4.96
N GLU A 7 -17.81 -6.04 4.75
CA GLU A 7 -18.45 -4.82 4.25
C GLU A 7 -18.32 -3.67 5.24
N THR A 8 -18.51 -3.94 6.53
CA THR A 8 -18.36 -2.93 7.59
C THR A 8 -16.94 -2.37 7.61
N ILE A 9 -15.93 -3.23 7.50
CA ILE A 9 -14.52 -2.82 7.43
C ILE A 9 -14.27 -1.92 6.20
N LYS A 10 -14.80 -2.32 5.04
CA LYS A 10 -14.67 -1.54 3.81
C LYS A 10 -15.30 -0.15 3.95
N GLN A 11 -16.50 -0.06 4.54
CA GLN A 11 -17.18 1.21 4.78
C GLN A 11 -16.42 2.12 5.74
N ASN A 12 -15.85 1.56 6.81
CA ASN A 12 -15.01 2.32 7.73
C ASN A 12 -13.76 2.89 7.04
N SER A 13 -13.14 2.12 6.14
CA SER A 13 -11.99 2.60 5.36
C SER A 13 -12.37 3.77 4.45
N ILE A 14 -13.54 3.72 3.80
CA ILE A 14 -14.04 4.80 2.94
C ILE A 14 -14.37 6.04 3.79
N LYS A 15 -14.98 5.86 4.95
CA LYS A 15 -15.30 6.94 5.88
C LYS A 15 -14.05 7.68 6.34
N ASN A 16 -12.94 7.00 6.58
CA ASN A 16 -11.68 7.65 6.95
C ASN A 16 -11.18 8.63 5.88
N GLU A 17 -11.50 8.41 4.60
CA GLU A 17 -11.11 9.33 3.52
C GLU A 17 -11.82 10.69 3.59
N SER A 18 -12.92 10.83 4.35
CA SER A 18 -13.57 12.13 4.57
C SER A 18 -12.68 13.10 5.36
N ASN A 19 -11.68 12.58 6.07
CA ASN A 19 -10.74 13.38 6.86
C ASN A 19 -9.55 13.89 6.03
N LEU A 20 -9.46 13.49 4.75
CA LEU A 20 -8.40 13.95 3.86
C LEU A 20 -8.67 15.38 3.36
N SER A 21 -7.61 16.09 2.98
CA SER A 21 -7.70 17.43 2.38
C SER A 21 -8.50 17.41 1.07
N THR A 22 -9.10 18.55 0.71
CA THR A 22 -9.86 18.73 -0.54
C THR A 22 -9.06 18.34 -1.79
N PHE A 23 -7.74 18.52 -1.76
CA PHE A 23 -6.85 18.22 -2.88
C PHE A 23 -6.13 16.86 -2.75
N ALA A 24 -6.50 16.04 -1.77
CA ALA A 24 -5.88 14.73 -1.60
C ALA A 24 -6.33 13.74 -2.69
N ALA A 25 -5.42 12.86 -3.11
CA ALA A 25 -5.76 11.73 -3.96
C ALA A 25 -6.53 10.68 -3.16
N LYS A 26 -7.85 10.58 -3.41
CA LYS A 26 -8.74 9.63 -2.74
C LYS A 26 -8.67 8.27 -3.41
N SER A 27 -8.89 7.19 -2.65
CA SER A 27 -8.82 5.86 -3.25
C SER A 27 -10.01 5.56 -4.16
N ILE A 28 -11.12 6.29 -4.01
CA ILE A 28 -12.28 6.17 -4.90
C ILE A 28 -12.00 6.65 -6.32
N ASP A 29 -11.05 7.58 -6.47
CA ASP A 29 -10.65 8.15 -7.76
C ASP A 29 -9.47 7.37 -8.39
N ALA A 30 -9.12 6.21 -7.84
CA ALA A 30 -8.00 5.41 -8.32
C ALA A 30 -8.26 4.85 -9.73
N ILE A 31 -7.40 5.22 -10.68
CA ILE A 31 -7.44 4.75 -12.06
C ILE A 31 -6.52 3.53 -12.20
N ARG A 32 -7.02 2.46 -12.81
CA ARG A 32 -6.25 1.21 -13.06
C ARG A 32 -6.12 0.95 -14.56
N PHE A 33 -4.93 0.52 -14.97
CA PHE A 33 -4.69 0.09 -16.35
C PHE A 33 -5.36 -1.27 -16.64
N ILE A 34 -5.38 -2.17 -15.65
CA ILE A 34 -6.03 -3.47 -15.73
C ILE A 34 -7.10 -3.53 -14.64
N ASN A 35 -8.32 -3.93 -15.01
CA ASN A 35 -9.41 -4.11 -14.05
C ASN A 35 -9.06 -5.22 -13.05
N GLU A 36 -9.32 -4.95 -11.78
CA GLU A 36 -9.02 -5.88 -10.70
C GLU A 36 -10.29 -6.37 -10.01
N LEU A 37 -10.21 -7.56 -9.42
CA LEU A 37 -11.29 -8.10 -8.60
C LEU A 37 -11.55 -7.22 -7.37
N ASN A 38 -12.82 -7.15 -6.98
CA ASN A 38 -13.27 -6.47 -5.78
C ASN A 38 -12.58 -7.04 -4.53
N ASP A 39 -11.90 -6.15 -3.81
CA ASP A 39 -11.20 -6.43 -2.56
C ASP A 39 -11.82 -5.58 -1.42
N ILE A 40 -11.54 -5.98 -0.19
CA ILE A 40 -11.87 -5.24 1.03
C ILE A 40 -10.89 -4.09 1.26
N ARG A 41 -9.65 -4.23 0.77
CA ARG A 41 -8.59 -3.22 0.86
C ARG A 41 -8.84 -2.10 -0.13
N SER A 42 -8.48 -0.87 0.23
CA SER A 42 -8.50 0.23 -0.73
C SER A 42 -7.45 0.01 -1.83
N PRO A 43 -7.67 0.58 -3.03
CA PRO A 43 -6.70 0.53 -4.12
C PRO A 43 -5.25 0.82 -3.70
N TYR A 44 -4.98 1.88 -2.94
CA TYR A 44 -3.62 2.23 -2.54
C TYR A 44 -3.04 1.26 -1.50
N PHE A 45 -3.85 0.76 -0.55
CA PHE A 45 -3.39 -0.29 0.38
C PHE A 45 -2.99 -1.58 -0.34
N ARG A 46 -3.75 -1.94 -1.38
CA ARG A 46 -3.41 -3.12 -2.20
C ARG A 46 -2.09 -2.94 -2.95
N ASP A 47 -1.78 -1.73 -3.42
CA ASP A 47 -0.50 -1.45 -4.07
C ASP A 47 0.67 -1.49 -3.10
N ILE A 48 0.48 -0.97 -1.88
CA ILE A 48 1.46 -1.07 -0.79
C ILE A 48 1.82 -2.53 -0.54
N ASP A 49 0.82 -3.39 -0.38
CA ASP A 49 1.05 -4.82 -0.14
C ASP A 49 1.84 -5.45 -1.28
N ARG A 50 1.53 -5.12 -2.54
CA ARG A 50 2.31 -5.60 -3.69
C ARG A 50 3.76 -5.14 -3.57
N ILE A 51 3.99 -3.83 -3.44
CA ILE A 51 5.34 -3.24 -3.41
C ILE A 51 6.19 -3.85 -2.30
N ILE A 52 5.66 -3.99 -1.09
CA ILE A 52 6.40 -4.53 0.05
C ILE A 52 6.83 -5.99 -0.18
N HIS A 53 6.01 -6.78 -0.87
CA HIS A 53 6.30 -8.18 -1.15
C HIS A 53 7.06 -8.41 -2.48
N LEU A 54 7.44 -7.34 -3.20
CA LEU A 54 8.25 -7.48 -4.42
C LEU A 54 9.70 -7.84 -4.06
N LEU A 55 10.29 -8.77 -4.83
CA LEU A 55 11.71 -9.12 -4.71
C LEU A 55 12.64 -7.92 -4.97
N SER A 56 12.22 -6.96 -5.81
CA SER A 56 13.00 -5.74 -6.02
C SER A 56 13.06 -4.85 -4.78
N PHE A 57 11.97 -4.80 -4.00
CA PHE A 57 11.90 -4.05 -2.77
C PHE A 57 12.76 -4.70 -1.68
N THR A 58 12.71 -6.02 -1.52
CA THR A 58 13.56 -6.72 -0.52
C THR A 58 15.05 -6.56 -0.79
N ARG A 59 15.47 -6.48 -2.08
CA ARG A 59 16.86 -6.17 -2.45
C ARG A 59 17.31 -4.78 -2.01
N TYR A 60 16.39 -3.84 -1.75
CA TYR A 60 16.76 -2.51 -1.26
C TYR A 60 17.48 -2.59 0.09
N GLY A 61 17.18 -3.60 0.93
CA GLY A 61 17.89 -3.83 2.19
C GLY A 61 19.40 -4.10 2.03
N LYS A 62 19.87 -4.43 0.83
CA LYS A 62 21.30 -4.62 0.51
C LYS A 62 21.83 -3.57 -0.48
N LYS A 63 21.05 -2.52 -0.75
CA LYS A 63 21.46 -1.39 -1.59
C LYS A 63 21.78 -0.20 -0.69
N THR A 64 22.87 0.48 -0.99
CA THR A 64 23.22 1.73 -0.33
C THR A 64 22.57 2.91 -1.04
N GLN A 65 22.38 4.00 -0.31
CA GLN A 65 21.89 5.27 -0.86
C GLN A 65 23.09 6.24 -0.94
N VAL A 66 23.31 6.86 -2.12
CA VAL A 66 24.42 7.80 -2.43
C VAL A 66 25.82 7.15 -2.53
N TYR A 67 26.31 6.47 -1.49
CA TYR A 67 27.69 5.94 -1.46
C TYR A 67 27.70 4.42 -1.62
N SER A 68 28.57 3.88 -2.45
CA SER A 68 28.73 2.43 -2.61
C SER A 68 29.57 1.87 -1.45
N PHE A 69 28.97 0.98 -0.65
CA PHE A 69 29.63 0.22 0.44
C PHE A 69 30.23 1.07 1.58
N ASN A 70 29.40 1.33 2.60
CA ASN A 70 29.86 1.41 3.99
C ASN A 70 29.36 0.14 4.69
N ASP A 71 30.04 -0.30 5.74
CA ASP A 71 29.71 -1.50 6.51
C ASP A 71 28.19 -1.63 6.78
N ASP A 72 27.68 -2.86 6.75
CA ASP A 72 26.24 -3.15 6.87
C ASP A 72 25.77 -2.86 8.31
N ASP A 73 25.18 -1.68 8.56
CA ASP A 73 24.70 -1.25 9.89
C ASP A 73 23.68 -2.22 10.53
N GLN A 74 23.13 -3.18 9.76
CA GLN A 74 22.22 -4.23 10.25
C GLN A 74 22.93 -5.44 10.87
N ILE A 75 24.26 -5.52 10.76
CA ILE A 75 25.08 -6.60 11.31
C ILE A 75 26.05 -5.97 12.32
N SER A 76 25.61 -5.84 13.58
CA SER A 76 26.47 -5.54 14.73
C SER A 76 26.91 -6.82 15.45
#